data_AF-A0A0P7D313-F1
#
_entry.id   AF-A0A0P7D313-F1
#
_cell.length_a   1.000
_cell.length_b   1.000
_cell.length_c   1.000
_cell.angle_alpha   90.00
_cell.angle_beta   90.00
_cell.angle_gamma   90.00
#
_symmetry.space_group_name_H-M   'P 1'
#
loop_
_entity.id
_entity.type
_entity.pdbx_description
1 polymer ?
#
loop_
_entity_poly.entity_id
_entity_poly.type
_entity_poly.pdbx_seq_one_letter_code
_entity_poly.pdbx_strand_id
1 'polypeptide(L)'
;MVTEDNTTWLRQNEWEWAEAYLRKRAPRDIFLGRFDKPGYARTTQIIEDIEQTTEGIKLIERLKNALRQRRYRSPSNGRKACTFSLPTKTVTRLRHLANKHDQPETSIVAALIDGLYDMTKTQQAREEQLKKTAQIERQIANQAKSLLKAQLEEAMKHLERQVELVVMWELSLEAAEPPFEGDETQARLEVDKRMKGVQRELRIIATKHALTSERLI
;
A
#
# COMPACT_ATOMS: atom_id res chain seq x y z
N MET A 1 -50.18 -9.72 -44.52
CA MET A 1 -50.05 -8.87 -43.33
C MET A 1 -49.09 -9.56 -42.40
N VAL A 2 -47.87 -9.04 -42.27
CA VAL A 2 -46.84 -9.57 -41.38
C VAL A 2 -47.16 -9.02 -39.99
N THR A 3 -47.57 -9.88 -39.07
CA THR A 3 -47.69 -9.55 -37.65
C THR A 3 -46.30 -9.20 -37.14
N GLU A 4 -46.05 -7.94 -36.83
CA GLU A 4 -44.81 -7.53 -36.16
C GLU A 4 -44.72 -8.27 -34.82
N ASP A 5 -43.66 -9.06 -34.64
CA ASP A 5 -43.37 -9.83 -33.42
C ASP A 5 -43.23 -8.86 -32.24
N ASN A 6 -44.28 -8.75 -31.42
CA ASN A 6 -44.34 -7.94 -30.21
C ASN A 6 -43.40 -8.45 -29.08
N THR A 7 -42.66 -9.53 -29.35
CA THR A 7 -41.81 -10.28 -28.43
C THR A 7 -40.29 -10.00 -28.59
N THR A 8 -39.89 -9.02 -29.40
CA THR A 8 -38.46 -8.67 -29.68
C THR A 8 -37.62 -8.35 -28.42
N TRP A 9 -38.26 -8.12 -27.28
CA TRP A 9 -37.63 -7.72 -26.04
C TRP A 9 -37.11 -8.90 -25.19
N LEU A 10 -37.54 -10.15 -25.42
CA LEU A 10 -37.09 -11.35 -24.70
C LEU A 10 -35.91 -12.01 -25.42
N ARG A 11 -34.79 -12.29 -24.73
CA ARG A 11 -33.63 -12.95 -25.35
C ARG A 11 -33.72 -14.48 -25.27
N GLN A 12 -33.09 -15.17 -26.22
CA GLN A 12 -33.11 -16.64 -26.30
C GLN A 12 -32.45 -17.37 -25.11
N ASN A 13 -31.69 -16.67 -24.27
CA ASN A 13 -31.11 -17.21 -23.04
C ASN A 13 -31.88 -16.81 -21.77
N GLU A 14 -33.02 -16.12 -21.92
CA GLU A 14 -33.79 -15.58 -20.79
C GLU A 14 -35.18 -16.20 -20.65
N TRP A 15 -35.60 -17.04 -21.60
CA TRP A 15 -36.93 -17.66 -21.60
C TRP A 15 -37.17 -18.53 -20.38
N GLU A 16 -36.20 -19.33 -19.91
CA GLU A 16 -36.36 -20.19 -18.73
C GLU A 16 -36.77 -19.39 -17.49
N TRP A 17 -36.18 -18.20 -17.33
CA TRP A 17 -36.49 -17.33 -16.21
C TRP A 17 -37.82 -16.63 -16.39
N ALA A 18 -38.14 -16.19 -17.62
CA ALA A 18 -39.43 -15.60 -17.94
C ALA A 18 -40.57 -16.60 -17.69
N GLU A 19 -40.38 -17.85 -18.10
CA GLU A 19 -41.32 -18.96 -17.86
C GLU A 19 -41.51 -19.20 -16.35
N ALA A 20 -40.41 -19.31 -15.59
CA ALA A 20 -40.47 -19.47 -14.14
C ALA A 20 -41.16 -18.29 -13.43
N TYR A 21 -40.94 -17.06 -13.91
CA TYR A 21 -41.59 -15.86 -13.39
C TYR A 21 -43.11 -15.88 -13.65
N LEU A 22 -43.52 -16.21 -14.88
CA LEU A 22 -44.93 -16.34 -15.25
C LEU A 22 -45.60 -17.45 -14.44
N ARG A 23 -45.00 -18.64 -14.34
CA ARG A 23 -45.53 -19.76 -13.56
C ARG A 23 -45.78 -19.39 -12.08
N LYS A 24 -44.95 -18.51 -11.52
CA LYS A 24 -45.06 -18.08 -10.12
C LYS A 24 -46.09 -16.97 -9.88
N ARG A 25 -46.30 -16.07 -10.85
CA ARG A 25 -47.05 -14.83 -10.65
C ARG A 25 -48.37 -14.75 -11.40
N ALA A 26 -48.61 -15.66 -12.32
CA ALA A 26 -49.77 -15.58 -13.18
C ALA A 26 -50.98 -16.36 -12.61
N PRO A 27 -52.22 -15.89 -12.85
CA PRO A 27 -53.43 -16.53 -12.33
C PRO A 27 -53.56 -17.96 -12.85
N ARG A 28 -53.80 -18.95 -11.98
CA ARG A 28 -53.83 -20.39 -12.37
C ARG A 28 -54.74 -20.69 -13.56
N ASP A 29 -55.82 -19.93 -13.67
CA ASP A 29 -56.89 -20.06 -14.65
C ASP A 29 -56.43 -19.78 -16.09
N ILE A 30 -55.39 -18.95 -16.25
CA ILE A 30 -54.82 -18.61 -17.56
C ILE A 30 -53.81 -19.68 -18.04
N PHE A 31 -53.32 -20.56 -17.16
CA PHE A 31 -52.10 -21.35 -17.40
C PHE A 31 -52.22 -22.88 -17.25
N LEU A 32 -53.39 -23.41 -16.92
CA LEU A 32 -53.61 -24.87 -16.86
C LEU A 32 -53.17 -25.53 -18.19
N GLY A 33 -52.10 -26.33 -18.13
CA GLY A 33 -51.56 -27.12 -19.27
C GLY A 33 -50.69 -26.36 -20.29
N ARG A 34 -50.41 -25.07 -20.11
CA ARG A 34 -49.66 -24.29 -21.14
C ARG A 34 -48.14 -24.47 -21.09
N PHE A 35 -47.58 -24.93 -19.97
CA PHE A 35 -46.13 -25.02 -19.70
C PHE A 35 -45.55 -26.45 -19.77
N ASP A 36 -46.25 -27.42 -20.36
CA ASP A 36 -45.83 -28.83 -20.35
C ASP A 36 -44.56 -29.11 -21.17
N LYS A 37 -44.17 -28.20 -22.06
CA LYS A 37 -42.92 -28.28 -22.84
C LYS A 37 -42.14 -26.95 -22.72
N PRO A 38 -40.95 -26.96 -22.11
CA PRO A 38 -40.12 -25.77 -21.97
C PRO A 38 -39.52 -25.37 -23.31
N GLY A 39 -39.46 -24.06 -23.61
CA GLY A 39 -38.78 -23.55 -24.80
C GLY A 39 -39.04 -22.06 -25.11
N TYR A 40 -38.09 -21.43 -25.83
CA TYR A 40 -38.16 -20.02 -26.22
C TYR A 40 -39.43 -19.70 -27.04
N ALA A 41 -39.64 -20.41 -28.14
CA ALA A 41 -40.78 -20.19 -29.04
C ALA A 41 -42.14 -20.42 -28.35
N ARG A 42 -42.17 -21.30 -27.34
CA ARG A 42 -43.38 -21.52 -26.54
C ARG A 42 -43.61 -20.41 -25.53
N THR A 43 -42.55 -19.92 -24.90
CA THR A 43 -42.62 -18.81 -23.96
C THR A 43 -43.07 -17.52 -24.65
N THR A 44 -42.63 -17.27 -25.89
CA THR A 44 -43.10 -16.11 -26.68
C THR A 44 -44.58 -16.23 -27.04
N GLN A 45 -45.04 -17.40 -27.49
CA GLN A 45 -46.47 -17.66 -27.74
C GLN A 45 -47.32 -17.46 -26.49
N ILE A 46 -46.87 -17.96 -25.34
CA ILE A 46 -47.58 -17.76 -24.07
C ILE A 46 -47.65 -16.28 -23.71
N ILE A 47 -46.57 -15.51 -23.92
CA ILE A 47 -46.56 -14.06 -23.69
C ILE A 47 -47.57 -13.36 -24.61
N GLU A 48 -47.58 -13.68 -25.90
CA GLU A 48 -48.50 -13.11 -26.88
C GLU A 48 -49.97 -13.42 -26.55
N ASP A 49 -50.27 -14.65 -26.12
CA ASP A 49 -51.59 -15.06 -25.67
C ASP A 49 -52.04 -14.28 -24.43
N ILE A 50 -51.12 -14.04 -23.47
CA ILE A 50 -51.40 -13.29 -22.25
C ILE A 50 -51.64 -11.81 -22.57
N GLU A 51 -50.89 -11.23 -23.50
CA GLU A 51 -51.03 -9.83 -23.93
C GLU A 51 -52.41 -9.54 -24.54
N GLN A 52 -53.21 -10.55 -24.92
CA GLN A 52 -54.60 -10.37 -25.39
C GLN A 52 -55.59 -10.02 -24.26
N THR A 53 -55.19 -10.16 -22.99
CA THR A 53 -56.06 -9.85 -21.83
C THR A 53 -55.56 -8.60 -21.10
N THR A 54 -56.47 -7.77 -20.59
CA THR A 54 -56.11 -6.53 -19.88
C THR A 54 -55.29 -6.77 -18.61
N GLU A 55 -55.58 -7.86 -17.89
CA GLU A 55 -54.77 -8.30 -16.75
C GLU A 55 -53.40 -8.86 -17.17
N GLY A 56 -53.36 -9.53 -18.32
CA GLY A 56 -52.14 -10.08 -18.89
C GLY A 56 -51.15 -9.02 -19.34
N ILE A 57 -51.61 -7.92 -19.95
CA ILE A 57 -50.74 -6.78 -20.31
C ILE A 57 -49.99 -6.26 -19.08
N LYS A 58 -50.68 -6.05 -17.95
CA LYS A 58 -50.07 -5.60 -16.69
C LYS A 58 -49.07 -6.62 -16.13
N LEU A 59 -49.33 -7.91 -16.28
CA LEU A 59 -48.41 -8.96 -15.87
C LEU A 59 -47.13 -8.93 -16.72
N ILE A 60 -47.27 -8.77 -18.03
CA ILE A 60 -46.14 -8.70 -18.95
C ILE A 60 -45.32 -7.42 -18.74
N GLU A 61 -45.93 -6.27 -18.44
CA GLU A 61 -45.17 -5.07 -18.04
C GLU A 61 -44.32 -5.30 -16.78
N ARG A 62 -44.87 -5.99 -15.77
CA ARG A 62 -44.10 -6.37 -14.57
C ARG A 62 -42.98 -7.33 -14.91
N LEU A 63 -43.21 -8.29 -15.81
CA LEU A 63 -42.19 -9.21 -16.31
C LEU A 63 -41.06 -8.46 -17.04
N LYS A 64 -41.41 -7.57 -17.98
CA LYS A 64 -40.47 -6.68 -18.70
C LYS A 64 -39.59 -5.90 -17.73
N ASN A 65 -40.19 -5.28 -16.70
CA ASN A 65 -39.46 -4.55 -15.67
C ASN A 65 -38.55 -5.45 -14.81
N ALA A 66 -39.03 -6.62 -14.41
CA ALA A 66 -38.24 -7.55 -13.63
C ALA A 66 -37.04 -8.11 -14.43
N LEU A 67 -37.23 -8.39 -15.72
CA LEU A 67 -36.14 -8.76 -16.64
C LEU A 67 -35.14 -7.63 -16.82
N ARG A 68 -35.59 -6.39 -17.00
CA ARG A 68 -34.70 -5.22 -17.05
C ARG A 68 -33.86 -5.09 -15.78
N GLN A 69 -34.48 -5.23 -14.61
CA GLN A 69 -33.77 -5.21 -13.33
C GLN A 69 -32.77 -6.35 -13.19
N ARG A 70 -33.14 -7.57 -13.63
CA ARG A 70 -32.25 -8.72 -13.62
C ARG A 70 -31.03 -8.51 -14.52
N ARG A 71 -31.23 -8.02 -15.75
CA ARG A 71 -30.15 -7.67 -16.68
C ARG A 71 -29.22 -6.63 -16.07
N TYR A 72 -29.77 -5.59 -15.44
CA TYR A 72 -28.97 -4.55 -14.77
C TYR A 72 -28.12 -5.10 -13.62
N ARG A 73 -28.67 -6.04 -12.84
CA ARG A 73 -27.99 -6.70 -11.70
C ARG A 73 -27.06 -7.84 -12.11
N SER A 74 -26.98 -8.19 -13.39
CA SER A 74 -26.11 -9.26 -13.88
C SER A 74 -24.63 -8.92 -13.61
N PRO A 75 -23.81 -9.87 -13.09
CA PRO A 75 -22.38 -9.67 -12.86
C PRO A 75 -21.61 -9.29 -14.14
N SER A 76 -22.13 -9.63 -15.31
CA SER A 76 -21.54 -9.32 -16.62
C SER A 76 -21.37 -7.83 -16.89
N ASN A 77 -22.07 -6.95 -16.17
CA ASN A 77 -21.98 -5.49 -16.34
C ASN A 77 -20.88 -4.85 -15.48
N GLY A 78 -19.94 -5.63 -14.93
CA GLY A 78 -18.83 -5.13 -14.11
C GLY A 78 -19.24 -4.59 -12.74
N ARG A 79 -20.52 -4.73 -12.34
CA ARG A 79 -21.05 -4.26 -11.05
C ARG A 79 -21.65 -5.44 -10.29
N LYS A 80 -21.25 -5.60 -9.03
CA LYS A 80 -21.83 -6.59 -8.11
C LYS A 80 -22.67 -5.86 -7.07
N ALA A 81 -23.96 -6.13 -7.02
CA ALA A 81 -24.83 -5.56 -6.00
C ALA A 81 -24.46 -6.16 -4.63
N CYS A 82 -24.15 -5.29 -3.67
CA CYS A 82 -23.93 -5.65 -2.26
C CYS A 82 -25.00 -4.96 -1.41
N THR A 83 -25.62 -5.70 -0.49
CA THR A 83 -26.60 -5.16 0.45
C THR A 83 -26.01 -5.26 1.84
N PHE A 84 -25.95 -4.14 2.55
CA PHE A 84 -25.46 -4.07 3.93
C PHE A 84 -26.42 -3.23 4.75
N SER A 85 -26.52 -3.53 6.04
CA SER A 85 -27.31 -2.75 7.00
C SER A 85 -26.40 -1.77 7.71
N LEU A 86 -26.66 -0.46 7.57
CA LEU A 86 -25.95 0.58 8.32
C LEU A 86 -26.83 1.14 9.45
N PRO A 87 -26.21 1.62 10.54
CA PRO A 87 -26.91 2.43 11.53
C PRO A 87 -27.56 3.66 10.88
N THR A 88 -28.74 4.04 11.35
CA THR A 88 -29.52 5.16 10.81
C THR A 88 -28.69 6.45 10.72
N LYS A 89 -27.91 6.76 11.77
CA LYS A 89 -27.02 7.93 11.81
C LYS A 89 -26.01 7.95 10.65
N THR A 90 -25.48 6.79 10.29
CA THR A 90 -24.50 6.65 9.20
C THR A 90 -25.14 6.88 7.85
N VAL A 91 -26.35 6.34 7.64
CA VAL A 91 -27.13 6.57 6.41
C VAL A 91 -27.46 8.06 6.25
N THR A 92 -27.89 8.74 7.33
CA THR A 92 -28.20 10.17 7.29
C THR A 92 -26.97 11.00 6.94
N ARG A 93 -25.80 10.67 7.50
CA ARG A 93 -24.54 11.34 7.18
C ARG A 93 -24.11 11.09 5.74
N LEU A 94 -24.24 9.85 5.25
CA LEU A 94 -23.90 9.50 3.87
C LEU A 94 -24.78 10.28 2.88
N ARG A 95 -26.09 10.37 3.15
CA ARG A 95 -27.03 11.21 2.37
C ARG A 95 -26.63 12.68 2.37
N HIS A 96 -26.28 13.22 3.54
CA HIS A 96 -25.87 14.61 3.64
C HIS A 96 -24.59 14.88 2.84
N LEU A 97 -23.61 13.97 2.90
CA LEU A 97 -22.39 14.05 2.10
C LEU A 97 -22.68 13.94 0.59
N ALA A 98 -23.54 13.00 0.20
CA ALA A 98 -23.98 12.82 -1.20
C ALA A 98 -24.57 14.12 -1.76
N ASN A 99 -25.50 14.73 -1.01
CA ASN A 99 -26.14 15.97 -1.41
C ASN A 99 -25.15 17.16 -1.42
N LYS A 100 -24.24 17.23 -0.44
CA LYS A 100 -23.25 18.32 -0.35
C LYS A 100 -22.29 18.32 -1.55
N HIS A 101 -21.94 17.14 -2.07
CA HIS A 101 -20.99 16.99 -3.15
C HIS A 101 -21.63 16.71 -4.51
N ASP A 102 -22.97 16.74 -4.60
CA ASP A 102 -23.76 16.40 -5.78
C ASP A 102 -23.32 15.07 -6.44
N GLN A 103 -23.12 14.06 -5.59
CA GLN A 103 -22.64 12.74 -6.00
C GLN A 103 -23.53 11.64 -5.42
N PRO A 104 -23.68 10.50 -6.13
CA PRO A 104 -24.44 9.38 -5.59
C PRO A 104 -23.70 8.79 -4.38
N GLU A 105 -24.47 8.34 -3.39
CA GLU A 105 -23.96 7.71 -2.16
C GLU A 105 -22.91 6.62 -2.45
N THR A 106 -23.11 5.84 -3.52
CA THR A 106 -22.18 4.79 -3.94
C THR A 106 -20.81 5.32 -4.36
N SER A 107 -20.74 6.48 -5.00
CA SER A 107 -19.46 7.08 -5.40
C SER A 107 -18.69 7.60 -4.21
N ILE A 108 -19.39 8.15 -3.21
CA ILE A 108 -18.76 8.57 -1.95
C ILE A 108 -18.20 7.37 -1.18
N VAL A 109 -18.97 6.29 -1.08
CA VAL A 109 -18.49 5.06 -0.43
C VAL A 109 -17.28 4.50 -1.18
N ALA A 110 -17.31 4.46 -2.51
CA ALA A 110 -16.17 4.02 -3.31
C ALA A 110 -14.93 4.89 -3.06
N ALA A 111 -15.07 6.22 -3.15
CA ALA A 111 -13.97 7.15 -2.92
C ALA A 111 -13.37 7.05 -1.51
N LEU A 112 -14.20 6.82 -0.49
CA LEU A 112 -13.73 6.61 0.89
C LEU A 112 -12.97 5.29 1.03
N ILE A 113 -13.45 4.21 0.41
CA ILE A 113 -12.79 2.90 0.46
C ILE A 113 -11.46 2.94 -0.31
N ASP A 114 -11.48 3.47 -1.53
CA ASP A 114 -10.30 3.57 -2.39
C ASP A 114 -9.26 4.51 -1.75
N GLY A 115 -9.70 5.64 -1.19
CA GLY A 115 -8.85 6.56 -0.44
C GLY A 115 -8.19 5.90 0.78
N LEU A 116 -8.94 5.11 1.57
CA LEU A 116 -8.37 4.36 2.69
C LEU A 116 -7.37 3.30 2.21
N TYR A 117 -7.67 2.61 1.10
CA TYR A 117 -6.77 1.63 0.52
C TYR A 117 -5.45 2.27 0.05
N ASP A 118 -5.52 3.41 -0.64
CA ASP A 118 -4.33 4.12 -1.10
C ASP A 118 -3.53 4.73 0.06
N MET A 119 -4.19 5.30 1.07
CA MET A 119 -3.52 5.81 2.27
C MET A 119 -2.78 4.71 3.02
N THR A 120 -3.40 3.54 3.19
CA THR A 120 -2.74 2.40 3.88
C THR A 120 -1.57 1.87 3.07
N LYS A 121 -1.70 1.75 1.75
CA LYS A 121 -0.62 1.31 0.86
C LYS A 121 0.55 2.29 0.85
N THR A 122 0.27 3.59 0.79
CA THR A 122 1.32 4.62 0.84
C THR A 122 2.02 4.69 2.20
N GLN A 123 1.28 4.49 3.30
CA GLN A 123 1.87 4.39 4.62
C GLN A 123 2.80 3.18 4.74
N GLN A 124 2.37 2.00 4.28
CA GLN A 124 3.21 0.80 4.27
C GLN A 124 4.49 1.01 3.45
N ALA A 125 4.38 1.58 2.25
CA ALA A 125 5.54 1.88 1.42
C ALA A 125 6.52 2.84 2.09
N ARG A 126 6.01 3.88 2.79
CA ARG A 126 6.84 4.81 3.56
C ARG A 126 7.54 4.12 4.73
N GLU A 127 6.84 3.26 5.47
CA GLU A 127 7.43 2.50 6.57
C GLU A 127 8.54 1.56 6.08
N GLU A 128 8.35 0.88 4.95
CA GLU A 128 9.38 0.04 4.34
C GLU A 128 10.60 0.86 3.89
N GLN A 129 10.37 2.03 3.30
CA GLN A 129 11.46 2.92 2.89
C GLN A 129 12.26 3.40 4.10
N LEU A 130 11.59 3.83 5.17
CA LEU A 130 12.25 4.26 6.41
C LEU A 130 13.04 3.13 7.08
N LYS A 131 12.51 1.89 7.06
CA LYS A 131 13.25 0.73 7.56
C LYS A 131 14.51 0.47 6.75
N LYS A 132 14.44 0.58 5.42
CA LYS A 132 15.60 0.42 4.54
C LYS A 132 16.65 1.51 4.77
N THR A 133 16.25 2.78 4.86
CA THR A 133 17.19 3.87 5.11
C THR A 133 17.86 3.73 6.47
N ALA A 134 17.09 3.43 7.52
CA ALA A 134 17.65 3.20 8.86
C ALA A 134 18.61 2.00 8.90
N GLN A 135 18.35 0.94 8.12
CA GLN A 135 19.25 -0.20 8.02
C GLN A 135 20.57 0.18 7.33
N ILE A 136 20.50 0.94 6.24
CA ILE A 136 21.69 1.44 5.51
C ILE A 136 22.52 2.34 6.42
N GLU A 137 21.89 3.28 7.13
CA GLU A 137 22.55 4.18 8.07
C GLU A 137 23.26 3.40 9.19
N ARG A 138 22.61 2.38 9.76
CA ARG A 138 23.23 1.48 10.75
C ARG A 138 24.43 0.74 10.18
N GLN A 139 24.34 0.25 8.94
CA GLN A 139 25.46 -0.43 8.28
C GLN A 139 26.64 0.52 8.07
N ILE A 140 26.40 1.73 7.57
CA ILE A 140 27.43 2.76 7.37
C ILE A 140 28.08 3.14 8.72
N ALA A 141 27.28 3.37 9.75
CA ALA A 141 27.79 3.70 11.09
C ALA A 141 28.64 2.56 11.67
N ASN A 142 28.23 1.31 11.49
CA ASN A 142 28.99 0.14 11.93
C ASN A 142 30.32 0.00 11.16
N GLN A 143 30.30 0.23 9.85
CA GLN A 143 31.52 0.22 9.04
C GLN A 143 32.49 1.32 9.49
N ALA A 144 32.02 2.55 9.67
CA ALA A 144 32.83 3.66 10.16
C ALA A 144 33.43 3.35 11.55
N LYS A 145 32.63 2.78 12.46
CA LYS A 145 33.08 2.35 13.78
C LYS A 145 34.17 1.27 13.69
N SER A 146 34.02 0.28 12.81
CA SER A 146 35.04 -0.77 12.63
C SER A 146 36.36 -0.22 12.09
N LEU A 147 36.31 0.72 11.15
CA LEU A 147 37.49 1.36 10.58
C LEU A 147 38.24 2.19 11.62
N LEU A 148 37.52 3.01 12.40
CA LEU A 148 38.10 3.79 13.48
C LEU A 148 38.74 2.89 14.56
N LYS A 149 38.11 1.76 14.87
CA LYS A 149 38.66 0.78 15.81
C LYS A 149 39.97 0.18 15.29
N ALA A 150 40.03 -0.20 14.01
CA ALA A 150 41.24 -0.74 13.41
C ALA A 150 42.39 0.28 13.41
N GLN A 151 42.10 1.54 13.08
CA GLN A 151 43.09 2.63 13.14
C GLN A 151 43.59 2.87 14.56
N LEU A 152 42.72 2.78 15.56
CA LEU A 152 43.10 2.90 16.97
C LEU A 152 44.02 1.75 17.40
N GLU A 153 43.69 0.51 17.04
CA GLU A 153 44.52 -0.67 17.34
C GLU A 153 45.91 -0.57 16.69
N GLU A 154 45.99 -0.08 15.45
CA GLU A 154 47.26 0.14 14.76
C GLU A 154 48.10 1.26 15.41
N ALA A 155 47.47 2.39 15.76
CA ALA A 155 48.12 3.47 16.49
C ALA A 155 48.65 3.02 17.86
N MET A 156 47.89 2.19 18.58
CA MET A 156 48.34 1.60 19.85
C MET A 156 49.57 0.71 19.66
N LYS A 157 49.60 -0.14 18.64
CA LYS A 157 50.79 -0.98 18.34
C LYS A 157 52.03 -0.14 18.02
N HIS A 158 51.87 0.96 17.28
CA HIS A 158 52.98 1.88 17.01
C HIS A 158 53.50 2.55 18.29
N LEU A 159 52.59 2.96 19.19
CA LEU A 159 52.95 3.53 20.48
C LEU A 159 53.66 2.50 21.37
N GLU A 160 53.12 1.29 21.49
CA GLU A 160 53.75 0.18 22.21
C GLU A 160 55.17 -0.06 21.70
N ARG A 161 55.35 -0.15 20.38
CA ARG A 161 56.67 -0.35 19.78
C ARG A 161 57.64 0.80 20.08
N GLN A 162 57.17 2.05 20.06
CA GLN A 162 58.02 3.20 20.40
C GLN A 162 58.41 3.19 21.87
N VAL A 163 57.47 2.85 22.77
CA VAL A 163 57.73 2.72 24.21
C VAL A 163 58.71 1.59 24.48
N GLU A 164 58.54 0.41 23.85
CA GLU A 164 59.49 -0.70 23.96
C GLU A 164 60.91 -0.28 23.59
N LEU A 165 61.06 0.46 22.48
CA LEU A 165 62.37 0.95 22.06
C LEU A 165 62.95 1.86 23.13
N VAL A 166 62.21 2.86 23.61
CA VAL A 166 62.66 3.78 24.67
C VAL A 166 63.09 3.02 25.93
N VAL A 167 62.29 2.04 26.37
CA VAL A 167 62.62 1.22 27.55
C VAL A 167 63.88 0.38 27.32
N MET A 168 64.03 -0.23 26.14
CA MET A 168 65.25 -0.96 25.79
C MET A 168 66.49 -0.05 25.83
N TRP A 169 66.35 1.20 25.37
CA TRP A 169 67.42 2.19 25.45
C TRP A 169 67.76 2.52 26.90
N GLU A 170 66.77 2.90 27.72
CA GLU A 170 66.96 3.24 29.14
C GLU A 170 67.66 2.11 29.91
N LEU A 171 67.24 0.86 29.68
CA LEU A 171 67.81 -0.32 30.34
C LEU A 171 69.23 -0.68 29.87
N SER A 172 69.60 -0.34 28.63
CA SER A 172 70.90 -0.73 28.06
C SER A 172 72.03 0.25 28.37
N LEU A 173 71.72 1.52 28.65
CA LEU A 173 72.71 2.58 28.83
C LEU A 173 72.86 3.10 30.27
N GLU A 174 71.97 2.72 31.21
CA GLU A 174 71.88 3.33 32.56
C GLU A 174 71.90 4.88 32.53
N ALA A 175 71.57 5.47 31.38
CA ALA A 175 71.61 6.89 31.12
C ALA A 175 70.19 7.41 30.95
N ALA A 176 69.91 8.58 31.52
CA ALA A 176 68.58 9.19 31.51
C ALA A 176 68.12 9.62 30.11
N GLU A 177 69.04 9.77 29.14
CA GLU A 177 68.73 10.25 27.79
C GLU A 177 69.53 9.46 26.73
N PRO A 178 68.93 9.15 25.56
CA PRO A 178 69.64 8.48 24.46
C PRO A 178 70.81 9.33 23.94
N PRO A 179 71.94 8.72 23.52
CA PRO A 179 73.06 9.46 22.96
C PRO A 179 72.62 10.14 21.65
N PHE A 180 72.50 11.45 21.68
CA PHE A 180 72.16 12.29 20.54
C PHE A 180 73.32 13.22 20.22
N GLU A 181 74.05 12.94 19.14
CA GLU A 181 75.19 13.76 18.68
C GLU A 181 74.76 15.01 17.89
N GLY A 182 73.46 15.31 17.83
CA GLY A 182 72.89 16.44 17.10
C GLY A 182 72.56 17.65 18.00
N ASP A 183 72.07 18.72 17.38
CA ASP A 183 71.61 19.91 18.10
C ASP A 183 70.26 19.67 18.79
N GLU A 184 70.28 19.47 20.12
CA GLU A 184 69.09 19.24 20.93
C GLU A 184 68.04 20.34 20.79
N THR A 185 68.46 21.59 20.54
CA THR A 185 67.52 22.70 20.41
C THR A 185 66.71 22.61 19.12
N GLN A 186 67.34 22.14 18.03
CA GLN A 186 66.66 21.85 16.76
C GLN A 186 65.75 20.63 16.87
N ALA A 187 66.19 19.57 17.57
CA ALA A 187 65.37 18.39 17.81
C ALA A 187 64.09 18.74 18.60
N ARG A 188 64.22 19.55 19.67
CA ARG A 188 63.08 20.03 20.46
C ARG A 188 62.13 20.91 19.64
N LEU A 189 62.65 21.81 18.80
CA LEU A 189 61.83 22.63 17.89
C LEU A 189 61.02 21.78 16.91
N GLU A 190 61.63 20.75 16.33
CA GLU A 190 60.98 19.87 15.37
C GLU A 190 59.93 18.96 16.04
N VAL A 191 60.21 18.47 17.26
CA VAL A 191 59.23 17.73 18.07
C VAL A 191 58.04 18.62 18.43
N ASP A 192 58.27 19.84 18.92
CA ASP A 192 57.20 20.77 19.31
C ASP A 192 56.34 21.16 18.11
N LYS A 193 56.96 21.35 16.93
CA LYS A 193 56.26 21.58 15.67
C LYS A 193 55.37 20.39 15.28
N ARG A 194 55.89 19.16 15.35
CA ARG A 194 55.12 17.94 15.05
C ARG A 194 53.99 17.71 16.07
N MET A 195 54.27 17.93 17.36
CA MET A 195 53.29 17.79 18.44
C MET A 195 52.16 18.81 18.33
N LYS A 196 52.47 20.07 17.98
CA LYS A 196 51.45 21.08 17.67
C LYS A 196 50.59 20.68 16.48
N GLY A 197 51.17 20.02 15.47
CA GLY A 197 50.42 19.43 14.35
C GLY A 197 49.43 18.36 14.82
N VAL A 198 49.92 17.38 15.60
CA VAL A 198 49.09 16.30 16.16
C VAL A 198 47.97 16.84 17.07
N GLN A 199 48.27 17.79 17.96
CA GLN A 199 47.26 18.43 18.81
C GLN A 199 46.19 19.17 18.02
N ARG A 200 46.55 19.79 16.90
CA ARG A 200 45.59 20.48 16.01
C ARG A 200 44.64 19.48 15.37
N GLU A 201 45.15 18.39 14.84
CA GLU A 201 44.33 17.32 14.25
C GLU A 201 43.40 16.69 15.30
N LEU A 202 43.91 16.40 16.49
CA LEU A 202 43.09 15.88 17.60
C LEU A 202 41.95 16.84 17.99
N ARG A 203 42.20 18.15 18.03
CA ARG A 203 41.14 19.16 18.27
C ARG A 203 40.12 19.19 17.15
N ILE A 204 40.54 19.05 15.89
CA ILE A 204 39.63 19.01 14.74
C ILE A 204 38.74 17.77 14.81
N ILE A 205 39.30 16.61 15.16
CA ILE A 205 38.54 15.37 15.32
C ILE A 205 37.55 15.49 16.49
N ALA A 206 37.99 16.02 17.64
CA ALA A 206 37.14 16.19 18.81
C ALA A 206 35.96 17.15 18.55
N THR A 207 36.20 18.27 17.86
CA THR A 207 35.12 19.23 17.51
C THR A 207 34.14 18.64 16.50
N LYS A 208 34.61 17.91 15.48
CA LYS A 208 33.72 17.16 14.56
C LYS A 208 32.87 16.13 15.30
N HIS A 209 33.45 15.41 16.25
CA HIS A 209 32.72 14.42 17.04
C HIS A 209 31.65 15.08 17.93
N ALA A 210 31.95 16.20 18.59
CA ALA A 210 30.98 16.95 19.38
C ALA A 210 29.77 17.42 18.55
N LEU A 211 30.02 17.98 17.36
CA LEU A 211 28.97 18.42 16.43
C LEU A 211 28.11 17.26 15.90
N THR A 212 28.69 16.05 15.80
CA THR A 212 27.98 14.86 15.34
C THR A 212 27.13 14.25 16.47
N SER A 213 27.61 14.31 17.71
CA SER A 213 26.90 13.84 18.90
C SER A 213 25.70 14.72 19.28
N GLU A 214 25.80 16.04 19.10
CA GLU A 214 24.67 16.96 19.35
C GLU A 214 23.53 16.83 18.33
N ARG A 215 23.81 16.32 17.12
CA ARG A 215 22.79 16.06 16.09
C ARG A 215 22.01 14.75 16.29
N LEU A 216 22.44 13.92 17.24
CA LEU A 216 21.85 12.60 17.54
C LEU A 216 20.97 12.59 18.80
N ILE A 217 20.84 13.74 19.48
CA ILE A 217 19.94 13.99 20.62
C ILE A 217 18.77 14.85 20.12
#